data_AF-A0A350IN09-F1
#
_entry.id   AF-A0A350IN09-F1
#
_cell.length_a   1.000
_cell.length_b   1.000
_cell.length_c   1.000
_cell.angle_alpha   90.00
_cell.angle_beta   90.00
_cell.angle_gamma   90.00
#
_symmetry.space_group_name_H-M   'P 1'
#
loop_
_entity.id
_entity.type
_entity.pdbx_description
1 polymer ?
#
loop_
_entity_poly.entity_id
_entity_poly.type
_entity_poly.pdbx_seq_one_letter_code
_entity_poly.pdbx_strand_id
1 'polypeptide(L)'
;YKDVVFVTGEVKRPKVLSYNPNLKVREYIAMCGGITHYGSFIGIKVKGANGKYKNSSSQILPGDEIYIPANYLAYIRDFNTVLSIIATTLTALLVNRIINF
;
A
#
# COMPACT_ATOMS: atom_id res chain seq x y z
N TYR A 1 17.16 13.01 -21.28
CA TYR A 1 16.31 13.12 -20.09
C TYR A 1 15.52 11.83 -19.96
N LYS A 2 15.38 11.25 -18.75
CA LYS A 2 14.60 10.02 -18.59
C LYS A 2 13.12 10.41 -18.50
N ASP A 3 12.40 10.29 -19.62
CA ASP A 3 10.96 10.54 -19.72
C ASP A 3 10.16 9.41 -19.08
N VAL A 4 10.40 9.19 -17.79
CA VAL A 4 9.83 8.10 -17.01
C VAL A 4 9.33 8.57 -15.66
N VAL A 5 8.38 7.84 -15.12
CA VAL A 5 7.79 8.03 -13.79
C VAL A 5 7.96 6.72 -13.03
N PHE A 6 8.41 6.81 -11.79
CA PHE A 6 8.57 5.65 -10.91
C PHE A 6 7.30 5.47 -10.09
N VAL A 7 6.81 4.23 -9.96
CA VAL A 7 5.68 3.91 -9.08
C VAL A 7 6.12 2.87 -8.06
N THR A 8 6.13 3.24 -6.78
CA THR A 8 6.74 2.46 -5.68
C THR A 8 5.82 2.39 -4.46
N GLY A 9 6.17 1.53 -3.49
CA GLY A 9 5.37 1.29 -2.28
C GLY A 9 4.29 0.22 -2.48
N GLU A 10 3.12 0.42 -1.85
CA GLU A 10 2.02 -0.55 -1.78
C GLU A 10 1.16 -0.60 -3.05
N VAL A 11 1.78 -1.00 -4.16
CA VAL A 11 1.13 -1.28 -5.46
C VAL A 11 1.38 -2.72 -5.88
N LYS A 12 0.43 -3.31 -6.62
CA LYS A 12 0.53 -4.74 -6.99
C LYS A 12 1.75 -5.07 -7.85
N ARG A 13 2.13 -4.15 -8.74
CA ARG A 13 3.29 -4.31 -9.64
C ARG A 13 4.09 -3.01 -9.68
N PRO A 14 4.99 -2.78 -8.72
CA PRO A 14 5.89 -1.63 -8.75
C PRO A 14 6.74 -1.67 -10.02
N LYS A 15 6.76 -0.57 -10.78
CA LYS A 15 7.53 -0.48 -12.03
C LYS A 15 7.76 0.96 -12.45
N VAL A 16 8.67 1.11 -13.42
CA VAL A 16 8.93 2.35 -14.12
C VAL A 16 8.01 2.43 -15.34
N LEU A 17 7.35 3.57 -15.54
CA LEU A 17 6.43 3.83 -16.64
C LEU A 17 6.92 5.02 -17.46
N SER A 18 6.66 5.03 -18.76
CA SER A 18 6.92 6.22 -19.58
C SER A 18 6.05 7.38 -19.13
N TYR A 19 6.64 8.57 -19.06
CA TYR A 19 5.91 9.79 -18.75
C TYR A 19 4.94 10.13 -19.88
N ASN A 20 3.72 10.46 -19.50
CA ASN A 20 2.68 10.99 -20.38
C ASN A 20 2.00 12.18 -19.67
N PRO A 21 1.96 13.37 -20.29
CA PRO A 21 1.39 14.58 -19.69
C PRO A 21 -0.13 14.50 -19.47
N ASN A 22 -0.83 13.60 -20.17
CA ASN A 22 -2.27 13.41 -20.04
C ASN A 22 -2.64 12.48 -18.86
N LEU A 23 -1.67 11.77 -18.29
CA LEU A 23 -1.89 10.83 -17.19
C LEU A 23 -1.70 11.51 -15.83
N LYS A 24 -2.61 11.21 -14.92
CA LYS A 24 -2.63 11.56 -13.51
C LYS A 24 -2.13 10.38 -12.67
N VAL A 25 -1.82 10.66 -11.40
CA VAL A 25 -1.34 9.67 -10.42
C VAL A 25 -2.17 8.38 -10.41
N ARG A 26 -3.51 8.49 -10.45
CA ARG A 26 -4.41 7.32 -10.42
C ARG A 26 -4.23 6.40 -11.63
N GLU A 27 -3.98 6.94 -12.82
CA GLU A 27 -3.80 6.13 -14.03
C GLU A 27 -2.47 5.38 -13.98
N TYR A 28 -1.39 6.03 -13.52
CA TYR A 28 -0.12 5.34 -13.27
C TYR A 28 -0.28 4.19 -12.26
N ILE A 29 -1.01 4.42 -11.16
CA ILE A 29 -1.33 3.38 -10.18
C ILE A 29 -2.15 2.24 -10.82
N ALA A 30 -3.14 2.55 -11.65
CA ALA A 30 -3.94 1.56 -12.35
C ALA A 30 -3.10 0.71 -13.32
N MET A 31 -2.16 1.32 -14.05
CA MET A 31 -1.20 0.62 -14.91
C MET A 31 -0.25 -0.31 -14.14
N CYS A 32 -0.07 -0.07 -12.84
CA CYS A 32 0.61 -0.96 -11.88
C CYS A 32 -0.30 -2.03 -11.26
N GLY A 33 -1.54 -2.17 -11.74
CA GLY A 33 -2.52 -3.14 -11.25
C GLY A 33 -3.31 -2.68 -10.02
N GLY A 34 -3.22 -1.40 -9.66
CA GLY A 34 -3.83 -0.82 -8.47
C GLY A 34 -2.98 -0.98 -7.21
N ILE A 35 -3.51 -0.50 -6.09
CA ILE A 35 -2.90 -0.64 -4.76
C ILE A 35 -3.04 -2.08 -4.23
N THR A 36 -2.17 -2.47 -3.29
CA THR A 36 -2.28 -3.75 -2.57
C THR A 36 -3.39 -3.71 -1.51
N HIS A 37 -3.64 -4.84 -0.84
CA HIS A 37 -4.54 -4.91 0.31
C HIS A 37 -4.09 -3.98 1.46
N TYR A 38 -2.78 -3.78 1.59
CA TYR A 38 -2.17 -2.93 2.61
C TYR A 38 -1.93 -1.50 2.12
N GLY A 39 -2.27 -1.16 0.87
CA GLY A 39 -2.05 0.19 0.35
C GLY A 39 -3.11 1.20 0.79
N SER A 40 -2.75 2.48 0.75
CA SER A 40 -3.65 3.59 1.02
C SER A 40 -3.72 4.58 -0.14
N PHE A 41 -4.94 4.95 -0.54
CA PHE A 41 -5.16 6.10 -1.43
C PHE A 41 -4.97 7.45 -0.71
N ILE A 42 -4.99 7.45 0.62
CA ILE A 42 -4.76 8.62 1.46
C ILE A 42 -3.26 8.76 1.70
N GLY A 43 -2.72 9.95 1.47
CA GLY A 43 -1.31 10.26 1.72
C GLY A 43 -0.35 9.78 0.64
N ILE A 44 -0.83 9.52 -0.58
CA ILE A 44 0.06 9.30 -1.74
C ILE A 44 1.00 10.50 -1.88
N LYS A 45 2.29 10.23 -2.02
CA LYS A 45 3.33 11.26 -2.15
C LYS A 45 3.94 11.22 -3.54
N VAL A 46 4.14 12.38 -4.14
CA VAL A 46 4.91 12.50 -5.37
C VAL A 46 6.24 13.15 -5.01
N LYS A 47 7.34 12.42 -5.14
CA LYS A 47 8.69 12.94 -4.94
C LYS A 47 9.22 13.41 -6.29
N GLY A 48 9.50 14.70 -6.41
CA GLY A 48 10.05 15.26 -7.63
C GLY A 48 11.45 14.76 -7.92
N ALA A 49 11.88 14.84 -9.18
CA ALA A 49 13.27 14.55 -9.57
C ALA A 49 14.31 15.38 -8.77
N ASN A 50 13.92 16.56 -8.28
CA ASN A 50 14.71 17.42 -7.39
C ASN A 50 14.70 16.99 -5.91
N GLY A 51 14.08 15.86 -5.58
CA GLY A 51 13.93 15.33 -4.22
C GLY A 51 12.85 15.98 -3.37
N LYS A 52 12.16 17.03 -3.86
CA LYS A 52 11.10 17.71 -3.10
C LYS A 52 9.76 17.01 -3.27
N TYR A 53 9.00 16.90 -2.18
CA TYR A 53 7.66 16.33 -2.22
C TYR A 53 6.66 17.34 -2.78
N LYS A 54 5.73 16.83 -3.60
CA LYS A 54 4.60 17.53 -4.17
C LYS A 54 3.31 16.81 -3.74
N ASN A 55 2.21 17.55 -3.78
CA ASN A 55 0.90 16.95 -3.59
C ASN A 55 0.59 15.99 -4.75
N SER A 56 -0.08 14.86 -4.48
CA SER A 56 -0.53 13.92 -5.51
C SER A 56 -1.52 14.52 -6.52
N SER A 57 -2.13 15.65 -6.21
CA SER A 57 -2.99 16.41 -7.13
C SER A 57 -2.21 17.32 -8.08
N SER A 58 -0.91 17.52 -7.84
CA SER A 58 -0.06 18.34 -8.70
C SER A 58 0.29 17.61 -9.99
N GLN A 59 0.67 18.38 -11.02
CA GLN A 59 1.13 17.83 -12.29
C GLN A 59 2.38 16.95 -12.07
N ILE A 60 2.35 15.74 -12.65
CA ILE A 60 3.50 14.83 -12.66
C ILE A 60 4.49 15.34 -13.71
N LEU A 61 5.77 15.28 -13.39
CA LEU A 61 6.86 15.62 -14.30
C LEU A 61 7.73 14.40 -14.61
N PRO A 62 8.47 14.41 -15.73
CA PRO A 62 9.50 13.43 -15.99
C PRO A 62 10.49 13.29 -14.82
N GLY A 63 10.77 12.06 -14.42
CA GLY A 63 11.65 11.72 -13.31
C GLY A 63 11.01 11.76 -11.93
N ASP A 64 9.71 12.09 -11.82
CA ASP A 64 8.99 12.03 -10.56
C ASP A 64 8.75 10.57 -10.11
N GLU A 65 8.70 10.37 -8.79
CA GLU A 65 8.37 9.10 -8.14
C GLU A 65 7.04 9.22 -7.40
N ILE A 66 6.09 8.35 -7.73
CA ILE A 66 4.81 8.19 -7.05
C ILE A 66 4.97 7.10 -5.99
N TYR A 67 4.91 7.47 -4.72
CA TYR A 67 5.01 6.56 -3.59
C TYR A 67 3.64 6.35 -2.94
N ILE A 68 3.24 5.08 -2.85
CA ILE A 68 1.97 4.66 -2.23
C ILE A 68 2.28 4.15 -0.82
N PRO A 69 1.76 4.82 0.23
CA PRO A 69 2.02 4.40 1.60
C PRO A 69 1.19 3.18 1.99
N ALA A 70 1.70 2.45 2.99
CA ALA A 70 0.94 1.43 3.68
C ALA A 70 -0.14 2.03 4.59
N ASN A 71 -1.27 1.35 4.68
CA ASN A 71 -2.37 1.60 5.58
C ASN A 71 -2.12 0.86 6.89
N TYR A 72 -1.66 1.57 7.91
CA TYR A 72 -1.39 1.00 9.23
C TYR A 72 -2.62 0.30 9.84
N LEU A 73 -3.83 0.82 9.62
CA LEU A 73 -5.06 0.18 10.11
C LEU A 73 -5.31 -1.17 9.45
N ALA A 74 -5.00 -1.33 8.17
CA ALA A 74 -5.10 -2.62 7.49
C ALA A 74 -4.11 -3.63 8.09
N TYR A 75 -2.89 -3.20 8.38
CA TYR A 75 -1.87 -4.03 9.01
C TYR A 75 -2.28 -4.52 10.42
N ILE A 76 -2.88 -3.64 11.23
CA ILE A 76 -3.32 -4.00 12.60
C ILE A 76 -4.57 -4.89 12.59
N ARG A 77 -5.47 -4.72 11.61
CA ARG A 77 -6.67 -5.58 11.48
C ARG A 77 -6.30 -7.06 11.32
N ASP A 78 -5.28 -7.35 10.51
CA ASP A 78 -4.82 -8.73 10.32
C ASP A 78 -4.23 -9.31 11.61
N PHE A 79 -3.53 -8.50 12.41
CA PHE A 79 -3.00 -8.94 13.71
C PHE A 79 -4.09 -9.37 14.71
N ASN A 80 -5.26 -8.72 14.70
CA ASN A 80 -6.37 -9.12 15.57
C ASN A 80 -6.88 -10.54 15.27
N THR A 81 -6.76 -11.00 14.02
CA THR A 81 -7.16 -12.37 13.64
C THR A 81 -6.22 -13.41 14.23
N VAL A 82 -4.91 -13.13 14.30
CA VAL A 82 -3.95 -14.04 14.93
C VAL A 82 -4.21 -14.14 16.44
N LEU A 83 -4.48 -13.01 17.10
CA LEU A 83 -4.82 -12.99 18.52
C LEU A 83 -6.11 -13.76 18.82
N SER A 84 -7.12 -13.67 17.96
CA SER A 84 -8.38 -14.39 18.16
C SER A 84 -8.21 -15.89 18.00
N ILE A 85 -7.38 -16.36 17.04
CA ILE A 85 -7.03 -17.77 16.87
C ILE A 85 -6.38 -18.30 18.14
N ILE A 86 -5.38 -17.59 18.69
CA ILE A 86 -4.71 -17.97 19.94
C ILE A 86 -5.72 -18.09 21.08
N ALA A 87 -6.56 -17.07 21.27
CA ALA A 87 -7.59 -17.05 22.31
C ALA A 87 -8.58 -18.22 22.17
N THR A 88 -9.08 -18.50 20.97
CA THR A 88 -10.02 -19.61 20.73
C THR A 88 -9.38 -20.97 20.96
N THR A 89 -8.14 -21.19 20.54
CA THR A 89 -7.42 -22.43 20.89
C THR A 89 -7.22 -22.59 22.39
N LEU A 90 -6.88 -21.52 23.11
CA LEU A 90 -6.76 -21.56 24.57
C LEU A 90 -8.10 -21.88 25.24
N THR A 91 -9.19 -21.23 24.82
CA THR A 91 -10.54 -21.52 25.32
C THR A 91 -10.92 -22.97 25.06
N ALA A 92 -10.61 -23.51 23.88
CA ALA A 92 -10.87 -24.92 23.56
C ALA A 92 -10.10 -25.88 24.48
N LEU A 93 -8.82 -25.60 24.77
CA LEU A 93 -8.04 -26.41 25.71
C LEU A 93 -8.61 -26.37 27.14
N LEU A 94 -9.05 -25.19 27.59
CA LEU A 94 -9.68 -25.05 28.91
C LEU A 94 -11.00 -25.82 28.99
N VAL A 95 -11.85 -25.72 27.97
CA VAL A 95 -13.12 -26.47 27.89
C VAL A 95 -12.86 -27.98 27.86
N ASN A 96 -11.88 -28.43 27.07
CA ASN A 96 -11.50 -29.84 27.01
C ASN A 96 -11.03 -30.37 28.36
N ARG A 97 -10.33 -29.55 29.16
CA ARG A 97 -9.90 -29.93 30.51
C ARG A 97 -11.07 -30.05 31.49
N ILE A 98 -12.10 -29.22 31.36
CA ILE A 98 -13.28 -29.25 32.23
C ILE A 98 -14.18 -30.47 31.92
N ILE A 99 -14.31 -30.85 30.65
CA ILE A 99 -15.20 -31.95 30.22
C ILE A 99 -14.62 -33.34 30.56
N ASN A 100 -13.29 -33.49 30.50
CA ASN A 100 -12.62 -34.78 30.77
C ASN A 100 -12.29 -35.01 32.26
N PHE A 101 -12.92 -34.26 33.16
CA PHE A 101 -12.83 -34.39 34.62
C PHE A 101 -14.18 -34.84 35.17
#